data_AF-A0A3A1XZN3-F1
#
_entry.id   AF-A0A3A1XZN3-F1
#
_cell.length_a   1.000
_cell.length_b   1.000
_cell.length_c   1.000
_cell.angle_alpha   90.00
_cell.angle_beta   90.00
_cell.angle_gamma   90.00
#
_symmetry.space_group_name_H-M   'P 1'
#
loop_
_entity.id
_entity.type
_entity.pdbx_description
1 polymer ?
#
loop_
_entity_poly.entity_id
_entity_poly.type
_entity_poly.pdbx_seq_one_letter_code
_entity_poly.pdbx_strand_id
1 'polypeptide(L)' 'MKVDEDSGGMWCLVMFDLPVKTKVERHAATVFRNMLLDMGYAMVQFSVYVRYSPTQTGNRTSV' A
#
# COMPACT_ATOMS: atom_id res chain seq x y z
N MET A 1 -1.74 -20.21 11.06
CA MET A 1 -1.87 -19.19 10.00
C MET A 1 -2.27 -19.97 8.76
N LYS A 2 -3.53 -19.90 8.32
CA LYS A 2 -3.93 -20.58 7.09
C LYS A 2 -3.19 -19.89 5.95
N VAL A 3 -2.35 -20.63 5.23
CA VAL A 3 -1.77 -20.15 3.99
C VAL A 3 -2.90 -20.34 2.98
N ASP A 4 -3.50 -19.24 2.53
CA ASP A 4 -4.53 -19.29 1.49
C ASP A 4 -3.85 -19.68 0.18
N GLU A 5 -3.69 -20.98 -0.03
CA GLU A 5 -2.98 -21.61 -1.15
C GLU A 5 -3.62 -21.28 -2.52
N ASP A 6 -4.86 -20.78 -2.50
CA ASP A 6 -5.66 -20.40 -3.68
C ASP A 6 -5.89 -18.89 -3.85
N SER A 7 -5.37 -18.05 -2.96
CA SER A 7 -5.47 -16.60 -3.13
C SER A 7 -4.42 -16.15 -4.14
N GLY A 8 -4.75 -16.19 -5.42
CA GLY A 8 -3.93 -15.64 -6.51
C GLY A 8 -3.80 -14.12 -6.43
N GLY A 9 -3.42 -13.55 -5.28
CA GLY A 9 -3.23 -12.13 -5.04
C GLY A 9 -2.33 -11.93 -3.82
N MET A 10 -1.56 -10.83 -3.85
CA MET A 10 -0.54 -10.51 -2.85
C MET A 10 -0.93 -9.23 -2.13
N TRP A 11 -0.74 -9.17 -0.82
CA TRP A 11 -0.80 -7.91 -0.06
C TRP A 11 0.57 -7.25 -0.07
N CYS A 12 0.63 -5.99 -0.50
CA CYS A 12 1.81 -5.15 -0.41
C CYS A 12 1.68 -4.21 0.79
N LEU A 13 2.63 -4.30 1.73
CA LEU A 13 2.72 -3.45 2.92
C LEU A 13 3.87 -2.45 2.72
N VAL A 14 3.59 -1.17 2.99
CA VAL A 14 4.59 -0.09 2.97
C VAL A 14 4.61 0.57 4.34
N MET A 15 5.78 0.57 4.95
CA MET A 15 6.08 1.23 6.22
C MET A 15 7.18 2.27 6.00
N PHE A 16 7.04 3.45 6.58
CA PHE A 16 8.03 4.52 6.41
C PHE A 16 8.18 5.38 7.66
N ASP A 17 9.32 6.05 7.79
CA ASP A 17 9.50 7.14 8.75
C ASP A 17 10.25 8.27 8.07
N LEU A 18 9.51 9.32 7.70
CA LEU A 18 10.05 10.45 6.94
C LEU A 18 10.27 11.63 7.89
N PRO A 19 11.36 12.40 7.72
CA PRO A 19 11.55 13.63 8.49
C PRO A 19 10.42 14.62 8.22
N VAL A 20 10.01 15.38 9.23
CA VAL A 20 8.88 16.34 9.18
C VAL A 20 9.13 17.64 9.98
N LYS A 21 10.38 17.91 10.37
CA LYS A 21 10.73 19.07 11.20
C LYS A 21 10.65 20.36 10.41
N THR A 22 11.16 20.36 9.17
CA THR A 22 11.15 21.54 8.30
C THR A 22 9.91 21.59 7.40
N LYS A 23 9.60 22.76 6.83
CA LYS A 23 8.48 22.91 5.88
C LYS A 23 8.69 22.07 4.61
N VAL A 24 9.92 22.01 4.12
CA VAL A 24 10.30 21.24 2.92
C VAL A 24 10.13 19.74 3.17
N GLU A 25 10.57 19.27 4.34
CA GLU A 25 10.39 17.88 4.79
C GLU A 25 8.92 17.48 4.86
N ARG A 26 8.05 18.31 5.49
CA ARG A 26 6.60 18.05 5.53
C ARG A 26 5.97 18.00 4.14
N HIS A 27 6.41 18.86 3.23
CA HIS A 27 5.94 18.85 1.85
C HIS A 27 6.32 17.54 1.16
N ALA A 28 7.58 17.12 1.24
CA ALA A 28 8.05 15.86 0.66
C ALA A 28 7.31 14.64 1.26
N ALA A 29 7.10 14.59 2.57
CA ALA A 29 6.32 13.53 3.22
C ALA A 29 4.86 13.49 2.74
N THR A 30 4.25 14.67 2.53
CA THR A 30 2.89 14.78 1.98
C THR A 30 2.82 14.29 0.54
N VAL A 31 3.81 14.65 -0.29
CA VAL A 31 3.91 14.18 -1.68
C VAL A 31 4.04 12.67 -1.75
N PHE A 32 4.91 12.07 -0.92
CA PHE A 32 5.06 10.61 -0.84
C PHE A 32 3.75 9.92 -0.42
N ARG A 33 3.06 10.46 0.60
CA ARG A 33 1.75 9.96 1.01
C ARG A 33 0.74 10.01 -0.13
N ASN A 34 0.63 11.13 -0.83
CA ASN A 34 -0.35 11.27 -1.91
C ASN A 34 -0.04 10.32 -3.06
N MET A 35 1.24 10.13 -3.40
CA MET A 35 1.67 9.14 -4.38
C MET A 35 1.22 7.71 -4.00
N LEU A 36 1.27 7.32 -2.71
CA LEU A 36 0.73 6.04 -2.27
C LEU A 36 -0.79 5.94 -2.46
N LEU A 37 -1.52 7.00 -2.13
CA LEU A 37 -2.97 7.05 -2.34
C LEU A 37 -3.34 6.95 -3.84
N ASP A 38 -2.62 7.66 -4.70
CA ASP A 38 -2.81 7.62 -6.15
C ASP A 38 -2.53 6.22 -6.73
N MET A 39 -1.61 5.47 -6.11
CA MET A 39 -1.36 4.05 -6.45
C MET A 39 -2.38 3.07 -5.85
N GLY A 40 -3.38 3.55 -5.12
CA GLY A 40 -4.43 2.73 -4.53
C GLY A 40 -4.04 2.05 -3.21
N TYR A 41 -3.03 2.57 -2.51
CA TYR A 41 -2.75 2.12 -1.14
C TYR A 41 -3.72 2.75 -0.15
N ALA A 42 -4.18 1.96 0.81
CA ALA A 42 -5.01 2.40 1.93
C ALA A 42 -4.16 2.51 3.21
N MET A 43 -4.39 3.57 4.00
CA MET A 43 -3.73 3.75 5.29
C MET A 43 -4.41 2.87 6.35
N VAL A 44 -3.62 2.03 7.04
CA VAL A 44 -4.13 1.17 8.13
C VAL A 44 -3.69 1.67 9.51
N GLN A 45 -2.54 2.33 9.57
CA GLN A 45 -2.01 3.01 10.75
C GLN A 45 -1.16 4.20 10.29
N PHE A 46 -0.84 5.13 11.19
CA PHE A 46 0.15 6.16 10.89
C PHE A 46 1.44 5.54 10.34
N SER A 47 1.88 6.03 9.18
CA SER A 47 3.01 5.52 8.43
C SER A 47 2.94 4.07 7.94
N VAL A 48 1.75 3.44 7.95
CA VAL A 48 1.56 2.06 7.47
C VAL A 48 0.44 2.02 6.42
N TYR A 49 0.78 1.58 5.22
CA TYR A 49 -0.10 1.56 4.06
C TYR A 49 -0.13 0.16 3.44
N VAL A 50 -1.30 -0.27 2.95
CA VAL A 50 -1.50 -1.58 2.33
C VAL A 50 -2.19 -1.47 0.98
N ARG A 51 -1.85 -2.35 0.05
CA ARG A 51 -2.56 -2.53 -1.21
C ARG A 51 -2.69 -4.01 -1.54
N TYR A 52 -3.90 -4.43 -1.92
CA TYR A 52 -4.09 -5.75 -2.50
C TYR A 52 -3.77 -5.72 -4.00
N SER A 53 -2.92 -6.64 -4.44
CA SER A 53 -2.57 -6.83 -5.85
C SER A 53 -3.04 -8.19 -6.31
N PRO A 54 -4.16 -8.31 -7.05
CA PRO A 54 -4.54 -9.57 -7.65
C PRO A 54 -3.49 -9.99 -8.68
N THR A 55 -3.07 -11.24 -8.68
CA THR A 55 -2.28 -11.84 -9.75
C THR A 55 -3.24 -12.34 -10.85
N GLN A 56 -2.71 -12.54 -12.06
CA GLN A 56 -3.48 -13.03 -13.21
C GLN A 56 -4.32 -14.28 -12.88
N THR A 57 -3.82 -15.13 -11.98
CA THR A 57 -4.50 -16.36 -11.54
C THR A 57 -5.71 -16.08 -10.65
N GLY A 58 -5.63 -15.07 -9.76
CA GLY A 58 -6.75 -14.68 -8.88
C GLY A 58 -7.85 -13.87 -9.57
N ASN A 59 -7.58 -13.33 -10.76
CA ASN A 59 -8.54 -12.53 -11.53
C ASN A 59 -9.44 -13.39 -12.46
N ARG A 60 -9.39 -14.73 -12.37
CA ARG A 60 -10.08 -15.70 -13.24
C ARG A 60 -11.43 -16.19 -12.69
N THR A 61 -12.10 -15.44 -11.82
CA THR A 61 -13.42 -15.78 -11.26
C THR A 61 -14.43 -14.67 -11.50
N SER A 62 -14.79 -14.41 -12.77
CA SER A 62 -16.10 -13.86 -13.18
C SER A 62 -16.14 -13.59 -14.70
N VAL A 63 -16.30 -14.65 -15.50
CA VAL A 63 -17.09 -14.63 -16.75
C VAL A 63 -17.81 -15.96 -16.89
#